data_AF-A0AAP5H4A7-F1
#
_entry.id   AF-A0AAP5H4A7-F1
#
_cell.length_a   1.000
_cell.length_b   1.000
_cell.length_c   1.000
_cell.angle_alpha   90.00
_cell.angle_beta   90.00
_cell.angle_gamma   90.00
#
_symmetry.space_group_name_H-M   'P 1'
#
loop_
_entity.id
_entity.type
_entity.pdbx_description
1 polymer ?
#
loop_
_entity_poly.entity_id
_entity_poly.type
_entity_poly.pdbx_seq_one_letter_code
_entity_poly.pdbx_strand_id
1 'polypeptide(L)'
;MDDLKVKAYKSILFQALLDIRQLSGGIVWDGQPEPEEGVHPSFTTNVVQHAQEIFHISNAYHNLADALIGDLAHFNEENFWNQIDHLSNTFASFKHYKLLYEQYLMKQK
;
A
#
# COMPACT_ATOMS: atom_id res chain seq x y z
N MET A 1 15.96 13.07 -10.90
CA MET A 1 15.69 11.64 -11.13
C MET A 1 15.29 11.46 -12.59
N ASP A 2 15.53 10.31 -13.24
CA ASP A 2 15.16 10.13 -14.65
C ASP A 2 13.63 9.92 -14.83
N ASP A 3 13.12 10.25 -16.02
CA ASP A 3 11.70 10.15 -16.38
C ASP A 3 11.14 8.73 -16.26
N LEU A 4 11.97 7.71 -16.47
CA LEU A 4 11.57 6.31 -16.39
C LEU A 4 11.27 5.93 -14.94
N LYS A 5 12.13 6.32 -14.00
CA LYS A 5 11.89 6.14 -12.56
C LYS A 5 10.63 6.89 -12.12
N VAL A 6 10.43 8.13 -12.58
CA VAL A 6 9.20 8.89 -12.25
C VAL A 6 7.95 8.13 -12.70
N LYS A 7 7.95 7.54 -13.90
CA LYS A 7 6.84 6.70 -14.37
C LYS A 7 6.66 5.43 -13.54
N ALA A 8 7.77 4.81 -13.11
CA ALA A 8 7.73 3.65 -12.23
C ALA A 8 7.05 4.00 -10.89
N TYR A 9 7.43 5.11 -10.26
CA TYR A 9 6.82 5.58 -9.01
C TYR A 9 5.34 5.90 -9.15
N LYS A 10 4.93 6.56 -10.25
CA LYS A 10 3.51 6.79 -10.55
C LYS A 10 2.73 5.49 -10.69
N SER A 11 3.32 4.47 -11.32
CA SER A 11 2.70 3.15 -11.49
C SER A 11 2.51 2.44 -10.14
N ILE A 12 3.49 2.56 -9.26
CA ILE A 12 3.42 2.00 -7.91
C ILE A 12 2.37 2.71 -7.06
N LEU A 13 2.33 4.04 -7.12
CA LEU A 13 1.31 4.82 -6.42
C LEU A 13 -0.10 4.42 -6.87
N PHE A 14 -0.30 4.21 -8.17
CA PHE A 14 -1.56 3.71 -8.69
C PHE A 14 -1.90 2.30 -8.15
N GLN A 15 -0.93 1.39 -8.13
CA GLN A 15 -1.14 0.05 -7.59
C GLN A 15 -1.48 0.07 -6.10
N ALA A 16 -0.82 0.96 -5.32
CA ALA A 16 -1.11 1.11 -3.90
C ALA A 16 -2.54 1.57 -3.64
N LEU A 17 -3.08 2.47 -4.45
CA LEU A 17 -4.48 2.90 -4.37
C LEU A 17 -5.46 1.77 -4.67
N LEU A 18 -5.15 0.90 -5.63
CA LEU A 18 -5.96 -0.30 -5.92
C LEU A 18 -5.98 -1.26 -4.73
N ASP A 19 -4.84 -1.45 -4.08
CA ASP A 19 -4.72 -2.34 -2.93
C ASP A 19 -5.45 -1.79 -1.71
N ILE A 20 -5.35 -0.49 -1.42
CA ILE A 20 -6.15 0.18 -0.39
C ILE A 20 -7.65 -0.03 -0.66
N ARG A 21 -8.09 0.13 -1.91
CA ARG A 21 -9.48 -0.10 -2.30
C ARG A 21 -9.92 -1.55 -2.05
N GLN A 22 -9.08 -2.52 -2.39
CA GLN A 22 -9.38 -3.94 -2.19
C GLN A 22 -9.48 -4.28 -0.70
N LEU A 23 -8.52 -3.85 0.12
CA LEU A 23 -8.53 -4.06 1.58
C LEU A 23 -9.74 -3.40 2.23
N SER A 24 -10.04 -2.16 1.83
CA SER A 24 -11.23 -1.44 2.33
C SER A 24 -12.53 -2.15 1.94
N GLY A 25 -12.58 -2.71 0.73
CA GLY A 25 -13.70 -3.51 0.24
C GLY A 25 -13.92 -4.76 1.09
N GLY A 26 -12.84 -5.48 1.44
CA GLY A 26 -12.94 -6.65 2.31
C GLY A 26 -13.50 -6.31 3.70
N ILE A 27 -13.09 -5.18 4.30
CA ILE A 27 -13.66 -4.72 5.57
C ILE A 27 -15.19 -4.49 5.46
N VAL A 28 -15.63 -3.83 4.39
CA VAL A 28 -17.04 -3.43 4.23
C VAL A 28 -17.93 -4.60 3.83
N TRP A 29 -17.45 -5.46 2.93
CA TRP A 29 -18.28 -6.48 2.28
C TRP A 29 -18.08 -7.89 2.85
N ASP A 30 -16.87 -8.25 3.29
CA ASP A 30 -16.61 -9.57 3.91
C ASP A 30 -17.02 -9.59 5.39
N GLY A 31 -17.25 -8.42 6.00
CA GLY A 31 -17.72 -8.24 7.38
C GLY A 31 -19.23 -8.14 7.56
N GLN A 32 -20.05 -8.37 6.53
CA GLN A 32 -21.51 -8.41 6.66
C GLN A 32 -21.93 -9.80 7.19
N PRO A 33 -22.36 -9.95 8.46
CA PRO A 33 -22.93 -11.21 8.91
C PRO A 33 -24.27 -11.44 8.21
N GLU A 34 -24.55 -12.67 7.80
CA GLU A 34 -25.96 -13.08 7.76
C GLU A 34 -26.51 -12.95 9.20
N PRO A 35 -27.74 -12.45 9.40
CA PRO A 35 -28.25 -12.11 10.71
C PRO A 35 -28.54 -13.38 11.52
N GLU A 36 -27.54 -13.93 12.19
CA GLU A 36 -27.73 -15.00 13.17
C GLU A 36 -27.50 -14.45 14.58
N GLU A 37 -28.54 -14.56 15.41
CA GLU A 37 -28.50 -14.21 16.83
C GLU A 37 -27.51 -15.13 17.56
N GLY A 38 -26.39 -14.57 18.05
CA GLY A 38 -25.69 -15.15 19.21
C GLY A 38 -24.20 -15.53 19.11
N VAL A 39 -23.38 -15.02 18.18
CA VAL A 39 -21.91 -15.31 18.16
C VAL A 39 -21.10 -14.03 17.84
N HIS A 40 -20.40 -13.38 18.79
CA HIS A 40 -19.03 -13.56 19.37
C HIS A 40 -17.89 -12.78 18.64
N PRO A 41 -16.85 -12.27 19.36
CA PRO A 41 -16.04 -11.10 19.02
C PRO A 41 -14.82 -11.34 18.09
N SER A 42 -14.91 -12.27 17.13
CA SER A 42 -13.84 -12.47 16.12
C SER A 42 -13.83 -11.41 15.01
N PHE A 43 -14.93 -10.64 14.85
CA PHE A 43 -15.05 -9.61 13.83
C PHE A 43 -14.20 -8.36 14.11
N THR A 44 -13.97 -8.01 15.37
CA THR A 44 -13.27 -6.76 15.72
C THR A 44 -11.78 -6.78 15.41
N THR A 45 -11.13 -7.93 15.55
CA THR A 45 -9.67 -8.05 15.35
C THR A 45 -9.29 -7.90 13.88
N ASN A 46 -10.03 -8.55 12.97
CA ASN A 46 -9.76 -8.46 11.53
C ASN A 46 -9.99 -7.05 10.99
N VAL A 47 -11.05 -6.35 11.46
CA VAL A 47 -11.32 -4.96 11.06
C VAL A 47 -10.22 -4.02 11.54
N VAL A 48 -9.77 -4.15 12.79
CA VAL A 48 -8.69 -3.32 13.34
C VAL A 48 -7.38 -3.57 12.58
N GLN A 49 -7.05 -4.82 12.30
CA GLN A 49 -5.82 -5.19 11.61
C GLN A 49 -5.79 -4.68 10.16
N HIS A 50 -6.89 -4.82 9.41
CA HIS A 50 -6.98 -4.25 8.06
C HIS A 50 -7.03 -2.71 8.06
N ALA A 51 -7.68 -2.08 9.04
CA ALA A 51 -7.65 -0.62 9.18
C ALA A 51 -6.23 -0.10 9.44
N GLN A 52 -5.45 -0.81 10.26
CA GLN A 52 -4.02 -0.51 10.48
C GLN A 52 -3.22 -0.67 9.19
N GLU A 53 -3.39 -1.77 8.46
CA GLU A 53 -2.76 -2.00 7.15
C GLU A 53 -3.01 -0.84 6.19
N ILE A 54 -4.29 -0.46 6.01
CA ILE A 54 -4.70 0.64 5.12
C ILE A 54 -4.05 1.96 5.55
N PHE A 55 -4.05 2.27 6.85
CA PHE A 55 -3.44 3.50 7.37
C PHE A 55 -1.95 3.55 7.04
N HIS A 56 -1.21 2.46 7.31
CA HIS A 56 0.22 2.41 7.08
C HIS A 56 0.59 2.45 5.59
N ILE A 57 -0.13 1.73 4.73
CA ILE A 57 0.02 1.80 3.27
C ILE A 57 -0.21 3.26 2.84
N SER A 58 -1.35 3.84 3.21
CA SER A 58 -1.72 5.21 2.81
C SER A 58 -0.69 6.24 3.24
N ASN A 59 -0.15 6.12 4.46
CA ASN A 59 0.84 7.05 4.98
C ASN A 59 2.18 6.97 4.24
N ALA A 60 2.68 5.76 3.96
CA ALA A 60 3.93 5.59 3.21
C ALA A 60 3.81 6.15 1.78
N TYR A 61 2.67 5.91 1.13
CA TYR A 61 2.42 6.38 -0.24
C TYR A 61 2.01 7.85 -0.35
N HIS A 62 1.49 8.45 0.72
CA HIS A 62 1.25 9.89 0.81
C HIS A 62 2.56 10.68 0.63
N ASN A 63 3.63 10.28 1.33
CA ASN A 63 4.94 10.92 1.22
C ASN A 63 5.52 10.82 -0.20
N LEU A 64 5.32 9.69 -0.87
CA LEU A 64 5.70 9.53 -2.27
C LEU A 64 4.88 10.45 -3.19
N ALA A 65 3.57 10.53 -2.98
CA ALA A 65 2.70 11.40 -3.77
C ALA A 65 3.07 12.88 -3.61
N ASP A 66 3.33 13.33 -2.38
CA ASP A 66 3.79 14.69 -2.09
C ASP A 66 5.10 15.00 -2.83
N ALA A 67 6.06 14.08 -2.74
CA ALA A 67 7.34 14.22 -3.43
C ALA A 67 7.21 14.28 -4.97
N LEU A 68 6.26 13.53 -5.55
CA LEU A 68 5.96 13.51 -6.99
C LEU A 68 5.21 14.76 -7.48
N ILE A 69 4.49 15.46 -6.59
CA ILE A 69 3.88 16.77 -6.89
C ILE A 69 4.98 17.85 -6.89
N GLY A 70 5.96 17.72 -6.01
CA GLY A 70 7.18 18.51 -6.03
C GLY A 70 8.15 18.11 -7.15
N ASP A 71 9.41 18.52 -7.03
CA ASP A 71 10.48 18.24 -7.99
C ASP A 71 11.35 17.02 -7.63
N LEU A 72 10.93 16.25 -6.62
CA LEU A 72 11.67 15.11 -6.05
C LEU A 72 13.07 15.46 -5.50
N ALA A 73 13.47 16.74 -5.43
CA ALA A 73 14.84 17.11 -5.03
C ALA A 73 15.19 16.67 -3.60
N HIS A 74 14.19 16.58 -2.74
CA HIS A 74 14.32 16.15 -1.34
C HIS A 74 13.73 14.77 -1.08
N PHE A 75 13.34 14.03 -2.12
CA PHE A 75 12.79 12.69 -1.96
C PHE A 75 13.87 11.73 -1.48
N ASN A 76 13.75 11.29 -0.23
CA ASN A 76 14.64 10.27 0.32
C ASN A 76 14.17 8.87 -0.13
N GLU A 77 14.65 8.45 -1.31
CA GLU A 77 14.34 7.16 -1.95
C GLU A 77 14.68 5.97 -1.04
N GLU A 78 15.82 6.02 -0.34
CA GLU A 78 16.25 4.97 0.58
C GLU A 78 15.29 4.82 1.77
N ASN A 79 14.94 5.93 2.42
CA ASN A 79 14.00 5.93 3.55
C ASN A 79 12.61 5.44 3.13
N PHE A 80 12.15 5.83 1.94
CA PHE A 80 10.92 5.30 1.38
C PHE A 80 10.97 3.78 1.25
N TRP A 81 12.00 3.23 0.61
CA TRP A 81 12.13 1.78 0.44
C TRP A 81 12.30 1.04 1.77
N ASN A 82 13.01 1.60 2.75
CA ASN A 82 13.11 1.03 4.09
C ASN A 82 11.74 0.93 4.77
N GLN A 83 10.88 1.94 4.61
CA GLN A 83 9.50 1.89 5.12
C GLN A 83 8.68 0.81 4.39
N ILE A 84 8.75 0.75 3.06
CA ILE A 84 8.05 -0.28 2.27
C ILE A 84 8.50 -1.69 2.64
N ASP A 85 9.80 -1.90 2.83
CA ASP A 85 10.36 -3.18 3.24
C ASP A 85 9.90 -3.54 4.67
N HIS A 86 9.84 -2.57 5.60
CA HIS A 86 9.27 -2.79 6.92
C HIS A 86 7.79 -3.18 6.87
N LEU A 87 6.97 -2.53 6.04
CA LEU A 87 5.56 -2.86 5.86
C LEU A 87 5.37 -4.26 5.28
N SER A 88 6.19 -4.65 4.29
CA SER A 88 6.18 -6.00 3.70
C SER A 88 6.48 -7.09 4.72
N ASN A 89 7.32 -6.80 5.71
CA ASN A 89 7.65 -7.73 6.79
C ASN A 89 6.60 -7.73 7.92
N THR A 90 5.82 -6.65 8.04
CA THR A 90 4.82 -6.49 9.11
C THR A 90 3.47 -7.07 8.71
N PHE A 91 3.06 -6.87 7.46
CA PHE A 91 1.74 -7.23 6.96
C PHE A 91 1.87 -8.28 5.86
N ALA A 92 1.38 -9.49 6.12
CA ALA A 92 1.48 -10.60 5.16
C ALA A 92 0.69 -10.34 3.86
N SER A 93 -0.35 -9.50 3.92
CA SER A 93 -1.17 -9.07 2.77
C SER A 93 -0.45 -8.03 1.88
N PHE A 94 0.66 -7.46 2.37
CA PHE A 94 1.33 -6.35 1.71
C PHE A 94 2.20 -6.86 0.54
N LYS A 95 2.04 -6.22 -0.62
CA LYS A 95 2.79 -6.60 -1.82
C LYS A 95 4.24 -6.12 -1.76
N HIS A 96 5.13 -6.88 -2.40
CA HIS A 96 6.52 -6.49 -2.59
C HIS A 96 6.66 -5.42 -3.70
N TYR A 97 6.30 -4.19 -3.40
CA TYR A 97 6.32 -3.08 -4.37
C TYR A 97 7.71 -2.78 -4.96
N LYS A 98 8.77 -3.13 -4.26
CA LYS A 98 10.15 -3.03 -4.77
C LYS A 98 10.39 -3.95 -5.97
N LEU A 99 9.84 -5.16 -5.95
CA LEU A 99 9.90 -6.06 -7.11
C LEU A 99 9.11 -5.49 -8.29
N LEU A 100 7.94 -4.88 -8.04
CA LEU A 100 7.14 -4.23 -9.09
C LEU A 100 7.90 -3.05 -9.73
N TYR A 101 8.59 -2.27 -8.90
CA TYR A 101 9.47 -1.19 -9.36
C TYR A 101 10.58 -1.72 -10.28
N GLU A 102 11.33 -2.72 -9.81
CA GLU A 102 12.44 -3.31 -10.56
C GLU A 102 11.96 -3.92 -11.88
N GLN A 103 10.85 -4.65 -11.87
CA GLN A 103 10.23 -5.19 -13.08
C GLN A 103 9.84 -4.11 -14.07
N TYR A 104 9.30 -2.98 -13.59
CA TYR A 104 8.96 -1.85 -14.45
C TYR A 104 10.22 -1.27 -15.12
N LEU A 105 11.30 -1.08 -14.35
CA LEU A 105 12.56 -0.56 -14.88
C LEU A 105 13.21 -1.52 -15.90
N MET A 106 13.13 -2.84 -15.67
CA MET A 106 13.67 -3.85 -16.59
C MET A 106 12.88 -3.94 -17.90
N LYS A 107 11.56 -3.77 -17.86
CA LYS A 107 10.70 -3.84 -19.06
C LYS A 107 10.87 -2.68 -20.04
N GLN A 108 11.55 -1.62 -19.63
CA GLN A 108 11.72 -0.38 -20.39
C GLN A 108 13.18 -0.15 -20.83
N LYS A 109 14.06 -1.13 -20.58
CA LYS A 109 15.42 -1.22 -21.13
C LYS A 109 15.41 -2.06 -22.40
#